data_AF-A0AAE0GK81-F1
#
_entry.id   AF-A0AAE0GK81-F1
#
_cell.length_a   1.000
_cell.length_b   1.000
_cell.length_c   1.000
_cell.angle_alpha   90.00
_cell.angle_beta   90.00
_cell.angle_gamma   90.00
#
_symmetry.space_group_name_H-M   'P 1'
#
loop_
_entity.id
_entity.type
_entity.pdbx_description
1 polymer ?
#
loop_
_entity_poly.entity_id
_entity_poly.type
_entity_poly.pdbx_seq_one_letter_code
_entity_poly.pdbx_strand_id
1 'polypeptide(L)'
;MYNGRRMVLFREEVKEDWFATDASGKQGMGAVLDEKYFLFSWDDVKRMVQRPWFPFQKGKKATHHINYLELFTVWWAVALWGAQLSGRTVVVCIDNQCALRQVDKLWVPVDYLPLLE
;
A
#
# COMPACT_ATOMS: atom_id res chain seq x y z
N MET A 1 21.78 -1.61 25.02
CA MET A 1 20.32 -1.60 25.22
C MET A 1 19.80 -0.24 24.80
N TYR A 2 19.15 -0.15 23.63
CA TYR A 2 18.56 1.10 23.16
C TYR A 2 17.14 1.19 23.74
N ASN A 3 16.93 2.09 24.70
CA ASN A 3 15.65 2.28 25.38
C ASN A 3 14.76 3.26 24.59
N GLY A 4 14.63 3.00 23.28
CA GLY A 4 14.05 3.90 22.29
C GLY A 4 12.55 4.13 22.53
N ARG A 5 12.20 5.05 23.42
CA ARG A 5 10.87 5.65 23.43
C ARG A 5 10.68 6.37 22.11
N ARG A 6 9.77 5.86 21.28
CA ARG A 6 9.32 6.52 20.06
C ARG A 6 8.63 7.83 20.45
N MET A 7 9.26 8.96 20.13
CA MET A 7 8.63 10.27 20.20
C MET A 7 7.99 10.54 18.84
N VAL A 8 6.66 10.60 18.81
CA VAL A 8 5.92 11.10 17.64
C VAL A 8 5.90 12.61 17.77
N LEU A 9 6.72 13.30 16.97
CA LEU A 9 6.68 14.75 16.86
C LEU A 9 5.50 15.11 15.94
N PHE A 10 4.35 15.42 16.55
CA PHE A 10 3.23 16.02 15.83
C PHE A 10 3.68 17.41 15.34
N ARG A 11 3.71 17.61 14.02
CA ARG A 11 3.91 18.92 13.40
C ARG A 11 2.53 19.47 13.06
N GLU A 12 2.16 20.62 13.63
CA GLU A 12 0.84 21.27 13.44
C GLU A 12 0.53 21.62 11.97
N GLU A 13 1.53 21.64 11.08
CA GLU A 13 1.37 21.90 9.64
C GLU A 13 1.01 20.65 8.82
N VAL A 14 0.81 19.50 9.45
CA VAL A 14 0.41 18.25 8.79
C VAL A 14 -1.10 18.28 8.53
N LYS A 15 -1.50 18.47 7.26
CA LYS A 15 -2.80 17.97 6.80
C LYS A 15 -2.75 16.45 6.83
N GLU A 16 -3.42 15.84 7.78
CA GLU A 16 -3.66 14.40 7.79
C GLU A 16 -4.71 14.08 6.73
N ASP A 17 -4.24 13.71 5.54
CA ASP A 17 -5.12 13.10 4.56
C ASP A 17 -5.24 11.61 4.91
N TRP A 18 -6.47 11.18 5.19
CA TRP A 18 -6.78 9.80 5.52
C TRP A 18 -7.08 9.07 4.23
N PHE A 19 -6.34 8.00 3.93
CA PHE A 19 -6.74 7.08 2.89
C PHE A 19 -6.75 5.64 3.37
N ALA A 20 -7.83 4.95 3.02
CA ALA A 20 -8.06 3.56 3.37
C ALA A 20 -7.77 2.68 2.16
N THR A 21 -7.15 1.54 2.40
CA THR A 21 -6.90 0.52 1.37
C THR A 21 -7.45 -0.81 1.83
N ASP A 22 -8.03 -1.56 0.89
CA ASP A 22 -8.50 -2.92 1.15
C ASP A 22 -8.11 -3.85 -0.01
N ALA A 23 -7.83 -5.10 0.32
CA ALA A 23 -7.57 -6.15 -0.64
C ALA A 23 -8.22 -7.45 -0.18
N SER A 24 -8.95 -8.10 -1.09
CA SER A 24 -9.57 -9.38 -0.85
C SER A 24 -8.92 -10.43 -1.73
N GLY A 25 -8.50 -11.57 -1.18
CA GLY A 25 -7.85 -12.64 -1.94
C GLY A 25 -8.66 -13.20 -3.11
N LYS A 26 -9.98 -12.96 -3.14
CA LYS A 26 -10.90 -13.46 -4.18
C LYS A 26 -11.44 -12.37 -5.10
N GLN A 27 -11.72 -11.17 -4.58
CA GLN A 27 -12.48 -10.17 -5.31
C GLN A 27 -11.58 -9.18 -6.05
N GLY A 28 -10.60 -8.62 -5.37
CA GLY A 28 -9.86 -7.48 -5.91
C GLY A 28 -9.25 -6.60 -4.84
N MET A 29 -9.02 -5.35 -5.20
CA MET A 29 -8.48 -4.31 -4.34
C MET A 29 -9.16 -2.97 -4.57
N GLY A 30 -9.08 -2.09 -3.57
CA GLY A 30 -9.54 -0.72 -3.70
C GLY A 30 -8.86 0.21 -2.70
N ALA A 31 -8.98 1.51 -2.97
CA ALA A 31 -8.60 2.54 -2.02
C ALA A 31 -9.53 3.74 -2.11
N VAL A 32 -9.63 4.51 -1.02
CA VAL A 32 -10.37 5.76 -0.91
C VAL A 32 -9.48 6.84 -0.31
N LEU A 33 -9.40 8.02 -0.94
CA LEU A 33 -8.71 9.24 -0.47
C LEU A 33 -9.57 10.45 -0.84
N ASP A 34 -10.02 11.25 0.12
CA ASP A 34 -10.74 12.52 -0.10
C ASP A 34 -11.78 12.46 -1.25
N GLU A 35 -12.83 11.65 -1.06
CA GLU A 35 -13.92 11.40 -2.03
C GLU A 35 -13.51 10.72 -3.35
N LYS A 36 -12.21 10.56 -3.61
CA LYS A 36 -11.71 9.75 -4.73
C LYS A 36 -11.60 8.32 -4.27
N TYR A 37 -11.94 7.40 -5.17
CA TYR A 37 -11.74 5.99 -4.93
C TYR A 37 -11.42 5.25 -6.21
N PHE A 38 -10.76 4.11 -6.07
CA PHE A 38 -10.67 3.11 -7.13
C PHE A 38 -11.09 1.75 -6.59
N LEU A 39 -11.56 0.91 -7.50
CA LEU A 39 -11.84 -0.49 -7.26
C LEU A 39 -11.43 -1.27 -8.50
N PHE A 40 -10.58 -2.27 -8.32
CA PHE A 40 -10.15 -3.18 -9.38
C PHE A 40 -10.41 -4.62 -8.97
N SER A 41 -11.02 -5.40 -9.85
CA SER A 41 -11.01 -6.85 -9.67
C SER A 41 -9.64 -7.42 -10.00
N TRP A 42 -9.32 -8.61 -9.48
CA TRP A 42 -8.09 -9.29 -9.89
C TRP A 42 -8.05 -9.65 -11.37
N ASP A 43 -9.20 -9.81 -12.01
CA ASP A 43 -9.28 -10.04 -13.44
C ASP A 43 -8.98 -8.78 -14.25
N ASP A 44 -9.32 -7.60 -13.74
CA ASP A 44 -8.89 -6.32 -14.34
C ASP A 44 -7.37 -6.20 -14.26
N VAL A 45 -6.80 -6.47 -13.08
CA VAL A 45 -5.34 -6.43 -12.88
C VAL A 45 -4.61 -7.41 -13.80
N LYS A 46 -5.16 -8.62 -14.04
CA LYS A 46 -4.58 -9.61 -14.98
C LYS A 46 -4.58 -9.16 -16.43
N ARG A 47 -5.52 -8.29 -16.83
CA ARG A 47 -5.62 -7.77 -18.22
C ARG A 47 -4.67 -6.60 -18.48
N MET A 48 -4.12 -5.99 -17.43
CA MET A 48 -3.15 -4.90 -17.56
C MET A 48 -1.78 -5.39 -18.06
N VAL A 49 -0.95 -4.46 -18.52
CA VAL A 49 0.46 -4.75 -18.83
C VAL A 49 1.17 -5.19 -17.56
N GLN A 50 1.51 -6.48 -17.50
CA GLN A 50 2.04 -7.09 -16.28
C GLN A 50 3.47 -6.63 -15.99
N ARG A 51 3.74 -6.30 -14.72
CA ARG A 51 5.10 -6.05 -14.21
C ARG A 51 5.57 -7.20 -13.33
N PRO A 52 6.89 -7.37 -13.13
CA PRO A 52 7.46 -8.47 -12.34
C PRO A 52 6.96 -8.58 -10.90
N TRP A 53 6.41 -7.51 -10.34
CA TRP A 53 5.86 -7.41 -8.99
C TRP A 53 4.31 -7.43 -8.96
N PHE A 54 3.64 -7.79 -10.05
CA PHE A 54 2.18 -7.95 -10.02
C PHE A 54 1.81 -9.29 -9.38
N PRO A 55 0.71 -9.34 -8.60
CA PRO A 55 0.32 -10.57 -7.90
C PRO A 55 -0.11 -11.72 -8.82
N PHE A 56 -0.56 -11.42 -10.05
CA PHE A 56 -1.18 -12.39 -10.96
C PHE A 56 -0.52 -12.39 -12.34
N GLN A 57 0.73 -12.81 -12.41
CA GLN A 57 1.48 -12.88 -13.67
C GLN A 57 1.26 -14.20 -14.42
N LYS A 58 1.08 -14.12 -15.73
CA LYS A 58 1.09 -15.29 -16.61
C LYS A 58 2.46 -15.98 -16.53
N GLY A 59 2.46 -17.30 -16.32
CA GLY A 59 3.69 -18.09 -16.26
C GLY A 59 4.42 -18.04 -14.91
N LYS A 60 3.88 -17.34 -13.90
CA LYS A 60 4.36 -17.41 -12.51
C LYS A 60 3.23 -17.91 -11.61
N LYS A 61 3.59 -18.40 -10.43
CA LYS A 61 2.61 -18.76 -9.40
C LYS A 61 1.92 -17.48 -8.90
N ALA A 62 0.60 -17.43 -9.04
CA ALA A 62 -0.22 -16.36 -8.47
C ALA A 62 -0.02 -16.26 -6.95
N THR A 63 0.10 -15.05 -6.43
CA THR A 63 0.08 -14.82 -4.98
C THR A 63 -1.33 -14.42 -4.55
N HIS A 64 -1.91 -15.24 -3.68
CA HIS A 64 -3.17 -14.94 -3.00
C HIS A 64 -2.92 -14.64 -1.52
N HIS A 65 -1.66 -14.40 -1.14
CA HIS A 65 -1.32 -14.12 0.24
C HIS A 65 -1.82 -12.73 0.61
N ILE A 66 -2.75 -12.66 1.55
CA ILE A 66 -3.49 -11.44 1.89
C ILE A 66 -2.58 -10.25 2.22
N ASN A 67 -1.55 -10.44 3.05
CA ASN A 67 -0.60 -9.35 3.36
C ASN A 67 0.10 -8.79 2.11
N TYR A 68 0.43 -9.63 1.12
CA TYR A 68 1.05 -9.15 -0.11
C TYR A 68 0.07 -8.33 -0.93
N LEU A 69 -1.18 -8.80 -1.02
CA LEU A 69 -2.23 -8.11 -1.78
C LEU A 69 -2.55 -6.74 -1.20
N GLU A 70 -2.59 -6.61 0.12
CA GLU A 70 -2.78 -5.31 0.78
C GLU A 70 -1.61 -4.37 0.56
N LEU A 71 -0.36 -4.85 0.72
CA LEU A 71 0.82 -4.04 0.45
C LEU A 71 0.87 -3.58 -1.01
N PHE A 72 0.47 -4.45 -1.95
CA PHE A 72 0.33 -4.10 -3.35
C PHE A 72 -0.75 -3.02 -3.55
N THR A 73 -1.89 -3.11 -2.88
CA THR A 73 -2.94 -2.07 -2.92
C THR A 73 -2.43 -0.72 -2.40
N VAL A 74 -1.69 -0.71 -1.29
CA VAL A 74 -1.08 0.51 -0.74
C VAL A 74 -0.10 1.12 -1.73
N TRP A 75 0.82 0.32 -2.25
CA TRP A 75 1.76 0.78 -3.28
C TRP A 75 1.02 1.35 -4.49
N TRP A 76 -0.04 0.69 -4.95
CA TRP A 76 -0.83 1.13 -6.10
C TRP A 76 -1.51 2.48 -5.85
N ALA A 77 -2.12 2.65 -4.67
CA ALA A 77 -2.75 3.91 -4.29
C ALA A 77 -1.72 5.06 -4.23
N VAL A 78 -0.55 4.79 -3.65
CA VAL A 78 0.56 5.76 -3.62
C VAL A 78 1.08 6.07 -5.02
N ALA A 79 1.21 5.08 -5.90
CA ALA A 79 1.64 5.32 -7.28
C ALA A 79 0.61 6.15 -8.07
N LEU A 80 -0.69 5.90 -7.85
CA LEU A 80 -1.77 6.61 -8.53
C LEU A 80 -1.92 8.06 -8.05
N TRP A 81 -1.77 8.29 -6.75
CA TRP A 81 -2.00 9.60 -6.12
C TRP A 81 -0.73 10.30 -5.66
N GLY A 82 0.46 9.78 -6.00
CA GLY A 82 1.75 10.25 -5.47
C GLY A 82 2.00 11.73 -5.65
N ALA A 83 1.58 12.33 -6.77
CA ALA A 83 1.67 13.77 -6.99
C ALA A 83 0.82 14.59 -5.99
N GLN A 84 -0.34 14.07 -5.58
CA GLN A 84 -1.23 14.72 -4.60
C GLN A 84 -0.72 14.52 -3.17
N LEU A 85 -0.12 13.37 -2.90
CA LEU A 85 0.46 13.01 -1.60
C LEU A 85 1.85 13.63 -1.37
N SER A 86 2.50 14.14 -2.42
CA SER A 86 3.84 14.71 -2.34
C SER A 86 3.92 15.87 -1.35
N GLY A 87 4.90 15.83 -0.45
CA GLY A 87 5.10 16.84 0.59
C GLY A 87 4.09 16.78 1.75
N ARG A 88 3.21 15.77 1.78
CA ARG A 88 2.22 15.57 2.85
C ARG A 88 2.61 14.37 3.72
N THR A 89 2.23 14.43 4.99
CA THR A 89 2.21 13.22 5.83
C THR A 89 0.86 12.57 5.68
N VAL A 90 0.84 11.28 5.41
CA VAL A 90 -0.37 10.56 5.04
C VAL A 90 -0.59 9.40 6.00
N VAL A 91 -1.83 9.26 6.49
CA VAL A 91 -2.22 8.17 7.38
C VAL A 91 -2.86 7.07 6.54
N VAL A 92 -2.20 5.92 6.45
CA VAL A 92 -2.70 4.75 5.71
C VAL A 92 -3.47 3.84 6.65
N CYS A 93 -4.76 3.67 6.40
CA CYS A 93 -5.58 2.71 7.13
C CYS A 93 -5.59 1.37 6.39
N ILE A 94 -5.00 0.36 7.03
CA ILE A 94 -5.02 -1.05 6.59
C ILE A 94 -5.67 -1.85 7.71
N ASP A 95 -6.68 -2.64 7.40
CA ASP A 95 -7.45 -3.41 8.38
C ASP A 95 -6.72 -4.69 8.85
N ASN A 96 -5.71 -5.13 8.11
CA ASN A 96 -4.89 -6.27 8.45
C ASN A 96 -3.66 -5.91 9.29
N GLN A 97 -3.71 -6.33 10.54
CA GLN A 97 -2.66 -6.07 11.52
C GLN A 97 -1.30 -6.72 11.19
N CYS A 98 -1.26 -7.78 10.38
CA CYS A 98 0.01 -8.38 9.94
C CYS A 98 0.70 -7.52 8.89
N ALA A 99 -0.04 -6.89 7.98
CA ALA A 99 0.50 -5.93 7.03
C ALA A 99 1.00 -4.66 7.75
N LEU A 100 0.24 -4.15 8.73
CA LEU A 100 0.68 -3.03 9.59
C LEU A 100 2.01 -3.34 10.28
N ARG A 101 2.17 -4.55 10.86
CA ARG A 101 3.44 -4.96 11.47
C ARG A 101 4.59 -5.11 10.48
N GLN A 102 4.31 -5.45 9.22
CA GLN A 102 5.35 -5.50 8.18
C GLN A 102 5.76 -4.08 7.78
N VAL A 103 4.81 -3.18 7.51
CA VAL A 103 5.10 -1.76 7.24
C VAL A 103 5.89 -1.11 8.40
N ASP A 104 5.48 -1.37 9.65
CA ASP A 104 6.18 -0.89 10.85
C ASP A 104 7.62 -1.42 10.99
N LYS A 105 7.91 -2.59 10.42
CA LYS A 105 9.26 -3.20 10.40
C LYS A 105 10.06 -2.79 9.17
N LEU A 106 9.41 -2.32 8.12
CA LEU A 106 9.97 -2.05 6.80
C LEU A 106 10.25 -0.55 6.55
N TRP A 107 10.50 0.22 7.61
CA TRP A 107 11.21 1.52 7.53
C TRP A 107 12.69 1.39 7.10
N VAL A 108 13.04 0.26 6.49
CA VAL A 108 14.32 -0.08 5.89
C VAL A 108 13.98 -0.50 4.44
N PRO A 109 14.77 -0.11 3.43
CA PRO A 109 14.43 -0.37 2.02
C PRO A 109 14.07 -1.83 1.79
N VAL A 110 12.94 -2.09 1.13
CA VAL A 110 12.46 -3.45 0.86
C VAL A 110 12.76 -3.80 -0.58
N ASP A 111 13.51 -4.88 -0.81
CA ASP A 111 13.95 -5.33 -2.15
C ASP A 111 12.81 -5.66 -3.14
N TYR A 112 11.57 -5.77 -2.67
CA TYR A 112 10.45 -6.30 -3.44
C TYR A 112 9.43 -5.27 -3.94
N LEU A 113 9.45 -4.05 -3.41
CA LEU A 113 8.59 -2.97 -3.89
C LEU A 113 9.50 -1.78 -4.18
N PRO A 114 9.65 -1.37 -5.46
CA PRO A 114 10.27 -0.09 -5.75
C PRO A 114 9.35 0.99 -5.16
N LEU A 115 9.64 1.38 -3.92
CA LEU A 115 9.08 2.54 -3.26
C LEU A 115 9.79 3.76 -3.84
N LEU A 116 9.41 4.07 -5.09
CA LEU A 116 9.80 5.27 -5.84
C LEU A 116 11.29 5.32 -6.23
N GLU A 117 11.56 5.24 -7.54
CA GLU A 117 12.78 5.83 -8.12
C GLU A 117 12.60 7.35 -8.28
#